data_AF-A0A924TC93-F1
#
_entry.id   AF-A0A924TC93-F1
#
_cell.length_a   1.000
_cell.length_b   1.000
_cell.length_c   1.000
_cell.angle_alpha   90.00
_cell.angle_beta   90.00
_cell.angle_gamma   90.00
#
_symmetry.space_group_name_H-M   'P 1'
#
loop_
_entity.id
_entity.type
_entity.pdbx_description
1 polymer ?
#
loop_
_entity_poly.entity_id
_entity_poly.type
_entity_poly.pdbx_seq_one_letter_code
_entity_poly.pdbx_strand_id
1 'polypeptide(L)'
;QNFFDIFTAQKLTVILILAYLVILVTMVYGPIAAALVELFPTRIRYSGLSLPYHIGNGWFGGLMPATAFAISAQTGNIYSGLWYAIVIAVMTVIIGVLFVPNGTHKKDIFAGDRA
;
A
#
# COMPACT_ATOMS: atom_id res chain seq x y z
N GLN A 1 5.94 0.32 34.77
CA GLN A 1 5.62 1.35 33.75
C GLN A 1 4.31 2.01 34.16
N ASN A 2 4.29 3.32 34.39
CA ASN A 2 3.09 4.04 34.83
C ASN A 2 2.31 4.55 33.60
N PHE A 3 0.98 4.45 33.61
CA PHE A 3 0.12 4.86 32.48
C PHE A 3 0.34 6.33 32.03
N PHE A 4 0.65 7.22 32.97
CA PHE A 4 0.89 8.65 32.71
C PHE A 4 2.24 8.97 32.05
N ASP A 5 3.10 7.97 31.89
CA ASP A 5 4.42 8.12 31.29
C ASP A 5 4.33 8.41 29.77
N ILE A 6 3.14 8.21 29.16
CA ILE A 6 2.80 8.55 27.76
C ILE A 6 2.82 10.06 27.48
N PHE A 7 2.61 10.91 28.49
CA PHE A 7 2.57 12.38 28.32
C PHE A 7 3.95 13.06 28.27
N THR A 8 5.02 12.28 28.17
CA THR A 8 6.36 12.81 27.94
C THR A 8 6.44 13.41 26.53
N ALA A 9 7.02 14.60 26.38
CA ALA A 9 7.09 15.34 25.10
C ALA A 9 7.56 14.48 23.92
N GLN A 10 8.59 13.65 24.10
CA GLN A 10 9.10 12.73 23.07
C GLN A 10 8.07 11.68 22.63
N LYS A 11 7.35 11.07 23.57
CA LYS A 11 6.34 10.05 23.27
C LYS A 11 5.13 10.68 22.57
N LEU A 12 4.73 11.89 22.98
CA LEU A 12 3.68 12.64 22.33
C LEU A 12 4.04 12.98 20.87
N THR A 13 5.26 13.43 20.60
CA THR A 13 5.73 13.68 19.22
C THR A 13 5.66 12.41 18.37
N VAL A 14 6.10 11.26 18.88
CA VAL A 14 6.02 9.99 18.15
C VAL A 14 4.57 9.60 17.86
N ILE A 15 3.66 9.74 18.85
CA ILE A 15 2.24 9.46 18.67
C ILE A 15 1.63 10.34 17.58
N LEU A 16 1.96 11.64 17.56
CA LEU A 16 1.47 12.58 16.55
C LEU A 16 1.99 12.22 15.15
N ILE A 17 3.27 11.87 15.02
CA ILE A 17 3.85 11.42 13.74
C ILE A 17 3.16 10.14 13.26
N LEU A 18 2.97 9.15 14.14
CA LEU A 18 2.29 7.90 13.79
C LEU A 18 0.83 8.14 13.41
N ALA A 19 0.11 8.99 14.16
CA ALA A 19 -1.27 9.35 13.85
C ALA A 19 -1.38 10.03 12.48
N TYR A 20 -0.47 10.95 12.17
CA TYR A 20 -0.40 11.59 10.86
C TYR A 20 -0.12 10.56 9.75
N LEU A 21 0.85 9.66 9.93
CA LEU A 21 1.14 8.60 8.97
C LEU A 21 -0.07 7.67 8.76
N VAL A 22 -0.81 7.33 9.81
CA VAL A 22 -2.04 6.53 9.70
C VAL A 22 -3.11 7.24 8.88
N ILE A 23 -3.30 8.56 9.08
CA ILE A 23 -4.23 9.36 8.28
C ILE A 23 -3.82 9.36 6.80
N LEU A 24 -2.52 9.51 6.51
CA LEU A 24 -2.02 9.43 5.13
C LEU A 24 -2.32 8.05 4.51
N VAL A 25 -2.09 6.97 5.26
CA VAL A 25 -2.36 5.61 4.80
C VAL A 25 -3.86 5.40 4.54
N THR A 26 -4.75 5.84 5.43
CA THR A 26 -6.19 5.64 5.25
C THR A 26 -6.75 6.37 4.03
N MET A 27 -6.23 7.57 3.72
CA MET A 27 -6.59 8.30 2.49
C MET A 27 -6.23 7.54 1.21
N VAL A 28 -5.23 6.66 1.26
CA VAL A 28 -4.81 5.83 0.12
C VAL A 28 -5.63 4.53 0.05
N TYR A 29 -5.92 3.91 1.20
CA TYR A 29 -6.67 2.65 1.25
C TYR A 29 -8.12 2.78 0.76
N GLY A 30 -8.78 3.93 1.00
CA GLY A 30 -10.14 4.18 0.53
C GLY A 30 -10.28 4.11 -1.01
N PRO A 31 -9.53 4.93 -1.76
CA PRO A 31 -9.53 4.90 -3.23
C PRO A 31 -9.07 3.57 -3.84
N ILE A 32 -8.09 2.88 -3.22
CA ILE A 32 -7.60 1.59 -3.72
C ILE A 32 -8.73 0.55 -3.78
N ALA A 33 -9.55 0.46 -2.73
CA ALA A 33 -10.66 -0.49 -2.69
C ALA A 33 -11.67 -0.23 -3.82
N ALA A 34 -12.02 1.05 -4.06
CA ALA A 34 -12.92 1.44 -5.14
C ALA A 34 -12.33 1.13 -6.53
N ALA A 35 -11.08 1.52 -6.76
CA ALA A 35 -10.40 1.33 -8.05
C ALA A 35 -10.27 -0.15 -8.42
N LEU A 36 -9.93 -1.01 -7.46
CA LEU A 36 -9.82 -2.45 -7.71
C LEU A 36 -11.19 -3.10 -8.03
N VAL A 37 -12.27 -2.66 -7.38
CA VAL A 37 -13.64 -3.17 -7.63
C VAL A 37 -14.14 -2.80 -9.02
N GLU A 38 -13.70 -1.66 -9.57
CA GLU A 38 -14.00 -1.24 -10.96
C GLU A 38 -13.21 -2.01 -12.02
N LEU A 39 -11.98 -2.44 -11.70
CA LEU A 39 -11.10 -3.13 -12.63
C LEU A 39 -11.52 -4.59 -12.88
N PHE A 40 -12.23 -5.22 -11.94
CA PHE A 40 -12.65 -6.62 -12.04
C PHE A 40 -14.17 -6.78 -12.20
N PRO A 41 -14.64 -7.63 -13.14
CA PRO A 41 -16.06 -7.91 -13.31
C PRO A 41 -16.64 -8.65 -12.08
N THR A 42 -17.92 -8.39 -11.78
CA THR A 42 -18.63 -8.87 -10.56
C THR A 42 -18.42 -10.35 -10.27
N ARG A 43 -18.56 -11.21 -11.29
CA ARG A 43 -18.49 -12.68 -11.17
C ARG A 43 -17.16 -13.24 -10.68
N ILE A 44 -16.03 -12.57 -10.94
CA ILE A 44 -14.68 -13.02 -10.52
C ILE A 44 -14.01 -12.04 -9.57
N ARG A 45 -14.71 -11.01 -9.12
CA ARG A 45 -14.15 -9.92 -8.33
C ARG A 45 -13.44 -10.43 -7.08
N TYR A 46 -14.02 -11.34 -6.31
CA TYR A 46 -13.39 -11.83 -5.08
C TYR A 46 -12.06 -12.56 -5.34
N SER A 47 -12.01 -13.42 -6.37
CA SER A 47 -10.79 -14.13 -6.75
C SER A 47 -9.76 -13.22 -7.44
N GLY A 48 -10.22 -12.28 -8.26
CA GLY A 48 -9.39 -11.31 -8.97
C GLY A 48 -8.79 -10.24 -8.05
N LEU A 49 -9.47 -9.89 -6.96
CA LEU A 49 -8.97 -8.97 -5.94
C LEU A 49 -7.96 -9.62 -5.00
N SER A 50 -8.16 -10.89 -4.62
CA SER A 50 -7.31 -11.54 -3.61
C SER A 50 -5.89 -11.76 -4.11
N LEU A 51 -5.70 -12.10 -5.39
CA LEU A 51 -4.41 -12.39 -5.98
C LEU A 51 -3.43 -11.19 -5.95
N PRO A 52 -3.78 -10.00 -6.49
CA PRO A 52 -2.93 -8.82 -6.36
C PRO A 52 -2.80 -8.37 -4.90
N TYR A 53 -3.82 -8.53 -4.06
CA TYR A 53 -3.75 -8.16 -2.65
C TYR A 53 -2.76 -9.04 -1.86
N HIS A 54 -2.79 -10.37 -2.04
CA HIS A 54 -1.91 -11.29 -1.32
C HIS A 54 -0.48 -11.27 -1.85
N ILE A 55 -0.29 -11.17 -3.16
CA ILE A 55 1.06 -11.04 -3.75
C ILE A 55 1.65 -9.68 -3.38
N GLY A 56 0.85 -8.61 -3.50
CA GLY A 56 1.22 -7.25 -3.12
C GLY A 56 1.69 -7.15 -1.67
N ASN A 57 0.79 -7.51 -0.74
CA ASN A 57 1.09 -7.42 0.69
C ASN A 57 2.11 -8.46 1.15
N GLY A 58 2.09 -9.67 0.60
CA GLY A 58 2.98 -10.75 1.02
C GLY A 58 4.42 -10.54 0.56
N TRP A 59 4.62 -10.33 -0.74
CA TRP A 59 5.96 -10.26 -1.31
C TRP A 59 6.57 -8.88 -1.17
N PHE A 60 5.87 -7.83 -1.60
CA PHE A 60 6.42 -6.47 -1.58
C PHE A 60 6.29 -5.81 -0.21
N GLY A 61 5.14 -5.96 0.45
CA GLY A 61 4.93 -5.44 1.80
C GLY A 61 5.67 -6.24 2.87
N GLY A 62 5.53 -7.56 2.87
CA GLY A 62 6.06 -8.43 3.92
C GLY A 62 7.58 -8.57 3.91
N LEU A 63 8.21 -8.55 2.73
CA LEU A 63 9.68 -8.63 2.64
C LEU A 63 10.37 -7.27 2.82
N MET A 64 9.62 -6.16 2.82
CA MET A 64 10.19 -4.82 2.95
C MET A 64 11.01 -4.65 4.24
N PRO A 65 10.53 -5.02 5.45
CA PRO A 65 11.31 -4.81 6.67
C PRO A 65 12.60 -5.63 6.69
N ALA A 66 12.53 -6.91 6.29
CA ALA A 66 13.69 -7.80 6.25
C ALA A 66 14.74 -7.32 5.24
N THR A 67 14.29 -6.92 4.05
CA THR A 67 15.18 -6.44 2.98
C THR A 67 15.78 -5.08 3.31
N ALA A 68 14.97 -4.13 3.79
CA ALA A 68 15.44 -2.81 4.18
C ALA A 68 16.45 -2.90 5.33
N PHE A 69 16.20 -3.78 6.30
CA PHE A 69 17.14 -4.05 7.38
C PHE A 69 18.45 -4.67 6.87
N ALA A 70 18.38 -5.70 6.03
CA ALA A 70 19.57 -6.35 5.46
C ALA A 70 20.45 -5.37 4.66
N ILE A 71 19.84 -4.52 3.82
CA ILE A 71 20.56 -3.49 3.06
C ILE A 71 21.22 -2.48 4.00
N SER A 72 20.50 -2.01 5.02
CA SER A 72 21.02 -1.05 6.00
C SER A 72 22.18 -1.64 6.80
N ALA A 73 22.06 -2.90 7.22
CA ALA A 73 23.08 -3.63 7.98
C ALA A 73 24.35 -3.88 7.17
N GLN A 74 24.22 -4.22 5.87
CA GLN A 74 25.37 -4.44 4.99
C GLN A 74 26.07 -3.14 4.59
N THR A 75 25.31 -2.06 4.38
CA THR A 75 25.86 -0.77 3.95
C THR A 75 26.44 0.03 5.12
N GLY A 76 26.04 -0.28 6.36
CA GLY A 76 26.34 0.53 7.55
C GLY A 76 25.59 1.87 7.59
N ASN A 77 24.68 2.11 6.65
CA ASN A 77 23.89 3.34 6.54
C ASN A 77 22.41 3.01 6.74
N ILE A 78 21.79 3.60 7.78
CA ILE A 78 20.37 3.39 8.11
C ILE A 78 19.40 3.85 7.01
N TYR A 79 19.84 4.71 6.10
CA TYR A 79 19.01 5.25 5.03
C TYR A 79 19.04 4.37 3.77
N SER A 80 19.99 3.45 3.62
CA SER A 80 20.07 2.64 2.39
C SER A 80 18.90 1.67 2.24
N GLY A 81 18.28 1.24 3.34
CA GLY A 81 17.05 0.45 3.32
C GLY A 81 15.85 1.16 2.65
N LEU A 82 15.85 2.50 2.59
CA LEU A 82 14.79 3.27 1.92
C LEU A 82 14.71 2.99 0.42
N TRP A 83 15.82 2.58 -0.19
CA TRP A 83 15.89 2.28 -1.63
C TRP A 83 14.86 1.22 -2.05
N TYR A 84 14.61 0.22 -1.19
CA TYR A 84 13.61 -0.80 -1.46
C TYR A 84 12.22 -0.19 -1.69
N ALA A 85 11.76 0.64 -0.75
CA ALA A 85 10.45 1.28 -0.85
C ALA A 85 10.36 2.25 -2.05
N ILE A 86 11.43 3.00 -2.31
CA ILE A 86 11.48 3.96 -3.42
C ILE A 86 11.38 3.24 -4.76
N VAL A 87 12.16 2.16 -4.96
CA VAL A 87 12.14 1.40 -6.21
C VAL A 87 10.78 0.75 -6.45
N ILE A 88 10.19 0.11 -5.44
CA ILE A 88 8.84 -0.47 -5.57
C ILE A 88 7.82 0.62 -5.91
N ALA A 89 7.84 1.78 -5.24
CA ALA A 89 6.91 2.87 -5.49
C ALA A 89 7.04 3.42 -6.93
N VAL A 90 8.26 3.63 -7.42
CA VAL A 90 8.51 4.07 -8.80
C VAL A 90 8.00 3.05 -9.81
N MET A 91 8.25 1.75 -9.57
CA MET A 91 7.70 0.69 -10.43
C MET A 91 6.17 0.70 -10.44
N THR A 92 5.52 0.88 -9.28
CA THR A 92 4.06 0.98 -9.20
C THR A 92 3.54 2.14 -10.04
N VAL A 93 4.19 3.31 -10.02
CA VAL A 93 3.80 4.46 -10.85
C VAL A 93 3.98 4.16 -12.33
N ILE A 94 5.13 3.60 -12.74
CA ILE A 94 5.41 3.28 -14.14
C ILE A 94 4.39 2.27 -14.68
N ILE A 95 4.16 1.18 -13.94
CA ILE A 95 3.19 0.14 -14.32
C ILE A 95 1.77 0.73 -14.33
N GLY A 96 1.44 1.53 -13.33
CA GLY A 96 0.14 2.20 -13.22
C GLY A 96 -0.15 3.08 -14.43
N VAL A 97 0.80 3.94 -14.81
CA VAL A 97 0.63 4.86 -15.96
C VAL A 97 0.54 4.11 -17.29
N LEU A 98 1.26 3.00 -17.47
CA LEU A 98 1.30 2.27 -18.73
C LEU A 98 0.14 1.28 -18.91
N PHE A 99 -0.28 0.59 -17.84
CA PHE A 99 -1.17 -0.57 -17.93
C PHE A 99 -2.57 -0.33 -17.36
N VAL A 100 -2.79 0.72 -16.55
CA VAL A 100 -4.14 1.00 -16.03
C VAL A 100 -5.00 1.55 -17.18
N PRO A 101 -6.12 0.88 -17.54
CA PRO A 101 -6.97 1.33 -18.63
C PRO A 101 -7.63 2.68 -18.30
N ASN A 102 -7.68 3.59 -19.26
CA ASN A 102 -8.41 4.85 -19.12
C ASN A 102 -9.93 4.61 -19.07
N GLY A 103 -10.64 5.30 -18.18
CA GLY A 103 -12.11 5.32 -18.14
C GLY A 103 -12.79 4.14 -17.42
N THR A 104 -12.14 3.53 -16.41
CA THR A 104 -12.72 2.46 -15.58
C THR A 104 -14.09 2.82 -15.00
N HIS A 105 -14.27 4.07 -14.56
CA HIS A 105 -15.51 4.61 -14.00
C HIS A 105 -16.72 4.61 -14.95
N LYS A 106 -16.51 4.40 -16.27
CA LYS A 106 -17.59 4.39 -17.28
C LYS A 106 -18.06 2.99 -17.68
N LYS A 107 -17.42 1.93 -17.18
CA LYS A 107 -17.77 0.56 -17.53
C LYS A 107 -18.97 0.10 -16.70
N ASP A 108 -20.08 -0.23 -17.38
CA ASP A 108 -21.27 -0.79 -16.72
C ASP A 108 -20.91 -2.18 -16.17
N ILE A 109 -20.92 -2.30 -14.85
CA ILE A 109 -20.45 -3.47 -14.12
C ILE A 109 -21.36 -4.68 -14.38
N PHE A 110 -22.62 -4.44 -14.80
CA PHE A 110 -23.62 -5.46 -15.10
C PHE A 110 -23.76 -5.77 -16.60
N ALA A 111 -22.99 -5.12 -17.47
CA ALA A 111 -23.12 -5.33 -18.92
C ALA A 111 -22.82 -6.78 -19.35
N GLY A 112 -22.00 -7.50 -18.60
CA GLY A 112 -21.65 -8.90 -18.89
C GLY A 112 -22.60 -9.95 -18.31
N ASP A 113 -23.53 -9.57 -17.43
CA ASP A 113 -24.55 -10.47 -16.84
C ASP A 113 -25.90 -10.39 -17.59
N ARG A 114 -26.03 -9.47 -18.57
CA ARG A 114 -27.25 -9.25 -19.37
C ARG A 114 -27.21 -9.93 -20.76
N ALA A 115 -26.16 -10.70 -21.06
CA ALA A 115 -25.95 -11.39 -22.35
C ALA A 115 -26.10 -12.90 -22.20
#